data_AF-A0AAD8GE09-F1
#
_entry.id   AF-A0AAD8GE09-F1
#
_cell.length_a   1.000
_cell.length_b   1.000
_cell.length_c   1.000
_cell.angle_alpha   90.00
_cell.angle_beta   90.00
_cell.angle_gamma   90.00
#
_symmetry.space_group_name_H-M   'P 1'
#
loop_
_entity.id
_entity.type
_entity.pdbx_description
1 polymer ?
#
loop_
_entity_poly.entity_id
_entity_poly.type
_entity_poly.pdbx_seq_one_letter_code
_entity_poly.pdbx_strand_id
1 'polypeptide(L)'
;MKKRSVNNMDLTFSLRRKEIVEAEPLVSEVRERWPALFTEEQASIICAEFYRITTVDLMHTFHVSLEKHSAQLIRLYRARCGAFGDNMQSLLDKLDEQTSDIVAHRKRTALKGLPLFLREKPGNLLKTYLDTDPEERYTKGVKVGIITVVEDDVASSNSLPTVTSVAIVLEEVFEDVCDLPTAFALLFCLLYALNIDFPKELKYTFDVIQQVLMDLGSQCSARVQSLKTKLLL
;
A
#
# COMPACT_ATOMS: atom_id res chain seq x y z
N MET A 1 21.02 21.26 -6.99
CA MET A 1 20.32 21.28 -5.66
C MET A 1 19.98 19.86 -5.17
N LYS A 2 19.51 18.96 -6.06
CA LYS A 2 19.22 17.52 -5.81
C LYS A 2 20.25 16.75 -4.94
N LYS A 3 21.55 16.79 -5.28
CA LYS A 3 22.62 16.12 -4.50
C LYS A 3 22.83 16.67 -3.08
N ARG A 4 22.44 17.93 -2.82
CA ARG A 4 22.71 18.60 -1.53
C ARG A 4 21.66 18.24 -0.47
N SER A 5 20.41 18.02 -0.88
CA SER A 5 19.32 17.57 -0.01
C SER A 5 19.54 16.13 0.45
N VAL A 6 19.80 15.21 -0.49
CA VAL A 6 20.04 13.78 -0.19
C VAL A 6 21.27 13.57 0.71
N ASN A 7 22.39 14.26 0.44
CA ASN A 7 23.58 14.19 1.31
C ASN A 7 23.32 14.67 2.75
N ASN A 8 22.42 15.65 2.94
CA ASN A 8 22.06 16.11 4.29
C ASN A 8 21.17 15.08 5.01
N MET A 9 20.31 14.38 4.27
CA MET A 9 19.48 13.29 4.80
C MET A 9 20.30 12.09 5.27
N ASP A 10 21.41 11.79 4.59
CA ASP A 10 22.37 10.76 5.01
C ASP A 10 23.03 11.09 6.35
N LEU A 11 23.57 12.30 6.48
CA LEU A 11 24.28 12.74 7.69
C LEU A 11 23.38 12.83 8.92
N THR A 12 22.09 13.07 8.70
CA THR A 12 21.10 13.27 9.77
C THR A 12 20.31 12.00 10.10
N PHE A 13 20.52 10.90 9.39
CA PHE A 13 19.77 9.66 9.57
C PHE A 13 19.77 9.17 11.02
N SER A 14 20.94 9.05 11.65
CA SER A 14 21.03 8.54 13.02
C SER A 14 20.30 9.40 14.03
N LEU A 15 20.37 10.74 13.89
CA LEU A 15 19.68 11.68 14.79
C LEU A 15 18.16 11.59 14.60
N ARG A 16 17.71 11.66 13.35
CA ARG A 16 16.29 11.55 12.99
C ARG A 16 15.71 10.21 13.41
N ARG A 17 16.41 9.10 13.14
CA ARG A 17 15.91 7.77 13.49
C ARG A 17 15.83 7.58 15.00
N LYS A 18 16.81 8.08 15.75
CA LYS A 18 16.76 8.09 17.21
C LYS A 18 15.53 8.82 17.71
N GLU A 19 15.29 10.03 17.20
CA GLU A 19 14.13 10.84 17.56
C GLU A 19 12.80 10.13 17.23
N ILE A 20 12.65 9.63 16.01
CA ILE A 20 11.42 8.96 15.56
C ILE A 20 11.12 7.70 16.40
N VAL A 21 12.15 6.93 16.77
CA VAL A 21 11.98 5.67 17.51
C VAL A 21 11.81 5.92 19.01
N GLU A 22 12.57 6.83 19.60
CA GLU A 22 12.57 7.04 21.06
C GLU A 22 11.45 7.98 21.52
N ALA A 23 11.12 8.99 20.72
CA ALA A 23 10.13 10.00 21.09
C ALA A 23 8.74 9.75 20.49
N GLU A 24 8.63 8.87 19.49
CA GLU A 24 7.39 8.56 18.76
C GLU A 24 6.53 9.81 18.45
N PRO A 25 7.12 10.86 17.82
CA PRO A 25 6.45 12.13 17.61
C PRO A 25 5.30 12.02 16.59
N LEU A 26 4.40 13.00 16.61
CA LEU A 26 3.34 13.10 15.60
C LEU A 26 3.91 13.34 14.19
N VAL A 27 3.22 12.92 13.13
CA VAL A 27 3.70 13.14 11.75
C VAL A 27 3.87 14.63 11.45
N SER A 28 2.98 15.48 11.98
CA SER A 28 3.11 16.93 11.90
C SER A 28 4.41 17.45 12.49
N GLU A 29 4.85 16.93 13.64
CA GLU A 29 6.09 17.35 14.29
C GLU A 29 7.34 16.83 13.56
N VAL A 30 7.27 15.63 12.98
CA VAL A 30 8.34 15.10 12.12
C VAL A 30 8.46 15.96 10.88
N ARG A 31 7.34 16.40 10.31
CA ARG A 31 7.33 17.29 9.14
C ARG A 31 7.96 18.64 9.44
N GLU A 32 7.65 19.24 10.59
CA GLU A 32 8.26 20.51 10.99
C GLU A 32 9.78 20.40 11.17
N ARG A 33 10.23 19.31 11.78
CA ARG A 33 11.67 19.08 12.08
C ARG A 33 12.46 18.56 10.89
N TRP A 34 11.84 17.71 10.07
CA TRP A 34 12.45 17.01 8.94
C TRP A 34 11.63 17.21 7.65
N PRO A 35 11.42 18.46 7.20
CA PRO A 35 10.52 18.75 6.07
C PRO A 35 10.97 18.10 4.75
N ALA A 36 12.26 17.79 4.62
CA ALA A 36 12.81 17.07 3.46
C ALA A 36 12.14 15.70 3.23
N LEU A 37 11.63 15.04 4.27
CA LEU A 37 10.86 13.79 4.14
C LEU A 37 9.54 13.95 3.39
N PHE A 38 9.02 15.18 3.27
CA PHE A 38 7.68 15.49 2.76
C PHE A 38 7.73 16.48 1.60
N THR A 39 8.71 16.33 0.71
CA THR A 39 8.93 17.18 -0.48
C THR A 39 8.47 16.51 -1.76
N GLU A 40 8.58 17.16 -2.93
CA GLU A 40 8.31 16.51 -4.23
C GLU A 40 9.19 15.26 -4.49
N GLU A 41 10.30 15.10 -3.78
CA GLU A 41 11.17 13.92 -3.83
C GLU A 41 10.88 12.93 -2.68
N GLN A 42 9.74 13.07 -2.01
CA GLN A 42 9.29 12.29 -0.84
C GLN A 42 9.45 10.79 -1.06
N ALA A 43 8.87 10.21 -2.11
CA ALA A 43 9.01 8.79 -2.41
C ALA A 43 10.47 8.31 -2.45
N SER A 44 11.37 9.05 -3.09
CA SER A 44 12.78 8.67 -3.19
C SER A 44 13.50 8.74 -1.85
N ILE A 45 13.25 9.79 -1.07
CA ILE A 45 13.88 10.00 0.23
C ILE A 45 13.41 8.94 1.23
N ILE A 46 12.11 8.65 1.27
CA ILE A 46 11.53 7.62 2.15
C ILE A 46 12.00 6.22 1.75
N CYS A 47 12.09 5.90 0.45
CA CYS A 47 12.67 4.65 0.01
C CYS A 47 14.13 4.50 0.48
N ALA A 48 14.92 5.59 0.47
CA ALA A 48 16.27 5.57 0.99
C ALA A 48 16.30 5.39 2.52
N GLU A 49 15.39 6.02 3.27
CA GLU A 49 15.24 5.78 4.72
C GLU A 49 14.93 4.31 5.03
N PHE A 50 13.96 3.75 4.31
CA PHE A 50 13.60 2.35 4.44
C PHE A 50 14.75 1.41 4.11
N TYR A 51 15.50 1.71 3.05
CA TYR A 51 16.70 0.95 2.71
C TYR A 51 17.75 1.02 3.83
N ARG A 52 17.97 2.17 4.45
CA ARG A 52 18.90 2.30 5.60
C ARG A 52 18.45 1.48 6.82
N ILE A 53 17.14 1.36 7.04
CA ILE A 53 16.57 0.60 8.15
C ILE A 53 16.61 -0.91 7.90
N THR A 54 16.25 -1.34 6.69
CA THR A 54 15.94 -2.75 6.38
C THR A 54 16.97 -3.42 5.48
N THR A 55 17.81 -2.65 4.80
CA THR A 55 18.74 -3.08 3.74
C THR A 55 18.06 -3.67 2.49
N VAL A 56 16.74 -3.49 2.36
CA VAL A 56 15.94 -4.02 1.24
C VAL A 56 15.55 -2.90 0.28
N ASP A 57 15.73 -3.13 -1.03
CA ASP A 57 15.17 -2.28 -2.08
C ASP A 57 13.65 -2.45 -2.10
N LEU A 58 12.93 -1.47 -1.54
CA LEU A 58 11.48 -1.49 -1.41
C LEU A 58 10.79 -1.79 -2.75
N MET A 59 11.03 -0.93 -3.74
CA MET A 59 10.25 -0.92 -4.96
C MET A 59 10.54 -2.16 -5.79
N HIS A 60 11.81 -2.55 -5.89
CA HIS A 60 12.18 -3.76 -6.61
C HIS A 60 11.60 -5.02 -5.95
N THR A 61 11.86 -5.21 -4.65
CA THR A 61 11.45 -6.42 -3.93
C THR A 61 9.93 -6.55 -3.89
N PHE A 62 9.21 -5.46 -3.58
CA PHE A 62 7.76 -5.47 -3.53
C PHE A 62 7.13 -5.88 -4.86
N HIS A 63 7.56 -5.27 -5.98
CA HIS A 63 6.96 -5.52 -7.28
C HIS A 63 7.28 -6.92 -7.82
N VAL A 64 8.52 -7.39 -7.64
CA VAL A 64 8.93 -8.76 -8.02
C VAL A 64 8.13 -9.79 -7.23
N SER A 65 8.02 -9.61 -5.91
CA SER A 65 7.31 -10.55 -5.06
C SER A 65 5.79 -10.53 -5.30
N LEU A 66 5.21 -9.34 -5.49
CA LEU A 66 3.80 -9.21 -5.86
C LEU A 66 3.51 -9.91 -7.20
N GLU A 67 4.38 -9.73 -8.20
CA GLU A 67 4.24 -10.40 -9.48
C GLU A 67 4.26 -11.93 -9.33
N LYS A 68 5.25 -12.44 -8.60
CA LYS A 68 5.43 -13.86 -8.30
C LYS A 68 4.19 -14.47 -7.63
N HIS A 69 3.60 -13.77 -6.65
CA HIS A 69 2.51 -14.31 -5.83
C HIS A 69 1.11 -14.00 -6.36
N SER A 70 0.96 -13.02 -7.27
CA SER A 70 -0.34 -12.55 -7.75
C SER A 70 -1.23 -13.66 -8.31
N ALA A 71 -0.71 -14.52 -9.20
CA ALA A 71 -1.47 -15.63 -9.78
C ALA A 71 -1.98 -16.61 -8.72
N GLN A 72 -1.14 -16.94 -7.74
CA GLN A 72 -1.50 -17.87 -6.68
C GLN A 72 -2.52 -17.27 -5.70
N LEU A 73 -2.41 -15.99 -5.38
CA LEU A 73 -3.42 -15.27 -4.60
C LEU A 73 -4.79 -15.34 -5.29
N ILE A 74 -4.87 -15.03 -6.58
CA ILE A 74 -6.12 -15.11 -7.35
C ILE A 74 -6.68 -16.54 -7.37
N ARG A 75 -5.83 -17.57 -7.51
CA ARG A 75 -6.27 -18.97 -7.41
C ARG A 75 -6.90 -19.28 -6.05
N LEU A 76 -6.28 -18.83 -4.96
CA LEU A 76 -6.81 -19.01 -3.61
C LEU A 76 -8.14 -18.26 -3.40
N TYR A 77 -8.27 -17.07 -3.99
CA TYR A 77 -9.50 -16.28 -3.95
C TYR A 77 -10.64 -17.04 -4.64
N ARG A 78 -10.40 -17.56 -5.85
CA ARG A 78 -11.39 -18.39 -6.59
C ARG A 78 -11.77 -19.65 -5.82
N ALA A 79 -10.79 -20.38 -5.28
CA ALA A 79 -11.03 -21.63 -4.55
C ALA A 79 -11.89 -21.46 -3.29
N ARG A 80 -11.99 -20.24 -2.76
CA ARG A 80 -12.75 -19.91 -1.55
C ARG A 80 -13.76 -18.79 -1.77
N CYS A 81 -14.11 -18.48 -3.02
CA CYS A 81 -14.89 -17.29 -3.36
C CYS A 81 -16.22 -17.25 -2.59
N GLY A 82 -16.95 -18.37 -2.55
CA GLY A 82 -18.22 -18.49 -1.82
C GLY A 82 -18.13 -18.25 -0.31
N ALA A 83 -16.93 -18.30 0.29
CA ALA A 83 -16.74 -18.00 1.72
C ALA A 83 -16.51 -16.51 2.02
N PHE A 84 -16.33 -15.67 0.99
CA PHE A 84 -16.02 -14.24 1.12
C PHE A 84 -17.10 -13.32 0.55
N GLY A 85 -18.20 -13.89 0.04
CA GLY A 85 -19.39 -13.17 -0.42
C GLY A 85 -19.18 -12.38 -1.72
N ASP A 86 -20.18 -11.56 -2.04
CA ASP A 86 -20.33 -10.90 -3.34
C ASP A 86 -19.16 -9.95 -3.67
N ASN A 87 -18.49 -9.39 -2.66
CA ASN A 87 -17.35 -8.49 -2.86
C ASN A 87 -16.16 -9.19 -3.54
N MET A 88 -15.88 -10.44 -3.14
CA MET A 88 -14.80 -11.20 -3.77
C MET A 88 -15.22 -11.68 -5.17
N GLN A 89 -16.47 -12.11 -5.32
CA GLN A 89 -17.00 -12.54 -6.61
C GLN A 89 -16.96 -11.40 -7.62
N SER A 90 -17.51 -10.23 -7.29
CA SER A 90 -17.50 -9.04 -8.14
C SER A 90 -16.07 -8.61 -8.52
N LEU A 91 -15.11 -8.72 -7.59
CA LEU A 91 -13.72 -8.41 -7.87
C LEU A 91 -13.09 -9.37 -8.90
N LEU A 92 -13.43 -10.66 -8.83
CA LEU A 92 -12.94 -11.69 -9.75
C LEU A 92 -13.63 -11.61 -11.11
N ASP A 93 -14.94 -11.36 -11.15
CA ASP A 93 -15.70 -11.18 -12.39
C ASP A 93 -15.13 -10.00 -13.19
N LYS A 94 -14.89 -8.87 -12.51
CA LYS A 94 -14.26 -7.69 -13.13
C LYS A 94 -12.87 -7.96 -13.68
N LEU A 95 -12.10 -8.85 -13.04
CA LEU A 95 -10.79 -9.28 -13.54
C LEU A 95 -10.93 -10.15 -14.80
N ASP A 96 -11.90 -11.06 -14.83
CA ASP A 96 -12.14 -11.99 -15.94
C ASP A 96 -12.61 -11.28 -17.21
N GLU A 97 -13.25 -10.12 -17.07
CA GLU A 97 -13.67 -9.26 -18.19
C GLU A 97 -12.53 -8.40 -18.77
N GLN A 98 -11.37 -8.30 -18.11
CA GLN A 98 -10.26 -7.50 -18.61
C GLN A 98 -9.55 -8.20 -19.79
N THR A 99 -9.46 -7.49 -20.92
CA THR A 99 -8.81 -7.98 -22.14
C THR A 99 -7.47 -7.30 -22.43
N SER A 100 -7.18 -6.18 -21.77
CA SER A 100 -5.93 -5.43 -21.84
C SER A 100 -5.25 -5.35 -20.47
N ASP A 101 -3.94 -5.10 -20.47
CA ASP A 101 -3.10 -4.96 -19.25
C ASP A 101 -3.38 -5.99 -18.13
N ILE A 102 -3.53 -7.25 -18.53
CA ILE A 102 -3.90 -8.36 -17.66
C ILE A 102 -2.94 -8.47 -16.45
N VAL A 103 -1.66 -8.13 -16.66
CA VAL A 103 -0.65 -8.18 -15.60
C VAL A 103 -0.91 -7.12 -14.53
N ALA A 104 -1.16 -5.85 -14.89
CA ALA A 104 -1.47 -4.81 -13.92
C ALA A 104 -2.81 -5.08 -13.22
N HIS A 105 -3.85 -5.46 -13.97
CA HIS A 105 -5.14 -5.82 -13.40
C HIS A 105 -5.03 -6.99 -12.41
N ARG A 106 -4.21 -8.01 -12.72
CA ARG A 106 -3.94 -9.14 -11.81
C ARG A 106 -3.25 -8.67 -10.53
N LYS A 107 -2.23 -7.81 -10.62
CA LYS A 107 -1.54 -7.24 -9.44
C LYS A 107 -2.49 -6.41 -8.58
N ARG A 108 -3.29 -5.52 -9.20
CA ARG A 108 -4.31 -4.70 -8.54
C ARG A 108 -5.37 -5.56 -7.84
N THR A 109 -5.86 -6.60 -8.52
CA THR A 109 -6.87 -7.53 -7.99
C THR A 109 -6.32 -8.35 -6.83
N ALA A 110 -5.06 -8.81 -6.93
CA ALA A 110 -4.39 -9.53 -5.86
C ALA A 110 -4.34 -8.67 -4.57
N LEU A 111 -3.98 -7.39 -4.68
CA LEU A 111 -3.94 -6.45 -3.55
C LEU A 111 -5.33 -6.10 -3.02
N LYS A 112 -6.30 -5.79 -3.88
CA LYS A 112 -7.69 -5.49 -3.45
C LYS A 112 -8.37 -6.67 -2.76
N GLY A 113 -8.10 -7.90 -3.22
CA GLY A 113 -8.67 -9.11 -2.65
C GLY A 113 -8.01 -9.56 -1.34
N LEU A 114 -6.80 -9.09 -1.05
CA LEU A 114 -6.02 -9.56 0.10
C LEU A 114 -6.71 -9.26 1.45
N PRO A 115 -7.19 -8.02 1.73
CA PRO A 115 -7.97 -7.74 2.93
C PRO A 115 -9.23 -8.60 3.03
N LEU A 116 -9.96 -8.79 1.91
CA LEU A 116 -11.17 -9.61 1.87
C LEU A 116 -10.87 -11.06 2.25
N PHE A 117 -9.81 -11.63 1.68
CA PHE A 117 -9.35 -12.99 1.95
C PHE A 117 -8.90 -13.18 3.40
N LEU A 118 -8.29 -12.16 3.99
CA LEU A 118 -7.85 -12.13 5.38
C LEU A 118 -8.97 -11.79 6.38
N ARG A 119 -10.19 -11.55 5.88
CA ARG A 119 -11.39 -11.15 6.64
C ARG A 119 -11.21 -9.82 7.38
N GLU A 120 -10.49 -8.92 6.73
CA GLU A 120 -10.27 -7.56 7.18
C GLU A 120 -11.30 -6.63 6.54
N LYS A 121 -11.61 -5.54 7.25
CA LYS A 121 -12.49 -4.48 6.76
C LYS A 121 -11.61 -3.26 6.53
N PRO A 122 -11.27 -2.92 5.27
CA PRO A 122 -10.36 -1.81 4.99
C PRO A 122 -10.82 -0.47 5.57
N GLY A 123 -12.13 -0.30 5.81
CA GLY A 123 -12.68 0.90 6.44
C GLY A 123 -12.27 2.16 5.68
N ASN A 124 -11.62 3.09 6.37
CA ASN A 124 -11.12 4.33 5.77
C ASN A 124 -9.73 4.19 5.12
N LEU A 125 -9.06 3.04 5.23
CA LEU A 125 -7.69 2.85 4.71
C LEU A 125 -7.64 2.59 3.21
N LEU A 126 -8.68 2.03 2.61
CA LEU A 126 -8.77 1.86 1.16
C LEU A 126 -10.09 2.45 0.70
N LYS A 127 -10.04 3.65 0.15
CA LYS A 127 -11.23 4.33 -0.37
C LYS A 127 -11.20 4.40 -1.88
N THR A 128 -12.36 4.22 -2.49
CA THR A 128 -12.56 4.44 -3.91
C THR A 128 -13.63 5.51 -4.09
N TYR A 129 -13.33 6.50 -4.89
CA TYR A 129 -14.21 7.63 -5.23
C TYR A 129 -14.36 7.71 -6.75
N LEU A 130 -15.45 8.33 -7.20
CA LEU A 130 -15.63 8.67 -8.61
C LEU A 130 -14.92 9.98 -8.89
N ASP A 131 -14.42 10.19 -10.11
CA ASP A 131 -13.79 11.46 -10.51
C ASP A 131 -14.77 12.65 -10.54
N THR A 132 -16.08 12.35 -10.54
CA THR A 132 -17.16 13.33 -10.36
C THR A 132 -17.45 13.69 -8.90
N ASP A 133 -16.87 12.97 -7.93
CA ASP A 133 -17.02 13.30 -6.51
C ASP A 133 -16.24 14.58 -6.16
N PRO A 134 -16.72 15.40 -5.20
CA PRO A 134 -16.00 16.59 -4.78
C PRO A 134 -14.70 16.22 -4.05
N GLU A 135 -13.56 16.78 -4.49
CA GLU A 135 -12.22 16.48 -3.97
C GLU A 135 -12.10 16.68 -2.45
N GLU A 136 -12.83 17.65 -1.87
CA GLU A 136 -12.88 17.89 -0.41
C GLU A 136 -13.33 16.65 0.39
N ARG A 137 -14.00 15.70 -0.26
CA ARG A 137 -14.46 14.44 0.35
C ARG A 137 -13.36 13.38 0.41
N TYR A 138 -12.32 13.48 -0.41
CA TYR A 138 -11.30 12.43 -0.55
C TYR A 138 -10.52 12.27 0.75
N THR A 139 -10.06 13.37 1.32
CA THR A 139 -9.16 13.37 2.47
C THR A 139 -9.88 13.58 3.81
N LYS A 140 -11.14 14.02 3.81
CA LYS A 140 -11.89 14.31 5.04
C LYS A 140 -12.03 13.07 5.93
N GLY A 141 -11.41 13.15 7.12
CA GLY A 141 -11.45 12.09 8.14
C GLY A 141 -10.57 10.87 7.84
N VAL A 142 -9.74 10.91 6.80
CA VAL A 142 -8.74 9.87 6.50
C VAL A 142 -7.43 10.29 7.14
N LYS A 143 -7.00 9.57 8.19
CA LYS A 143 -5.70 9.79 8.82
C LYS A 143 -4.60 8.90 8.25
N VAL A 144 -4.94 7.74 7.73
CA VAL A 144 -4.00 6.84 7.05
C VAL A 144 -4.81 6.16 5.97
N GLY A 145 -4.29 6.03 4.75
CA GLY A 145 -4.96 5.25 3.73
C GLY A 145 -4.43 5.46 2.32
N ILE A 146 -5.03 4.72 1.40
CA ILE A 146 -4.87 4.85 -0.04
C ILE A 146 -6.21 5.22 -0.61
N ILE A 147 -6.21 6.29 -1.40
CA ILE A 147 -7.35 6.80 -2.14
C ILE A 147 -7.16 6.38 -3.59
N THR A 148 -8.20 5.83 -4.20
CA THR A 148 -8.24 5.54 -5.64
C THR A 148 -9.42 6.29 -6.23
N VAL A 149 -9.15 7.17 -7.18
CA VAL A 149 -10.19 7.84 -7.96
C VAL A 149 -10.37 7.05 -9.25
N VAL A 150 -11.62 6.75 -9.59
CA VAL A 150 -11.97 6.03 -10.82
C VAL A 150 -12.95 6.83 -11.65
N GLU A 151 -12.91 6.62 -12.95
CA GLU A 151 -13.83 7.28 -13.89
C GLU A 151 -15.29 6.91 -13.58
N ASP A 152 -16.17 7.91 -13.57
CA ASP A 152 -17.63 7.73 -13.47
C ASP A 152 -18.20 7.25 -14.82
N ASP A 153 -17.88 6.00 -15.17
CA ASP A 153 -18.32 5.42 -16.43
C ASP A 153 -19.72 4.81 -16.30
N VAL A 154 -20.73 5.60 -16.70
CA VAL A 154 -22.15 5.20 -16.70
C VAL A 154 -22.44 4.04 -17.66
N ALA A 155 -21.52 3.70 -18.56
CA ALA A 155 -21.73 2.77 -19.66
C ALA A 155 -21.23 1.33 -19.42
N SER A 156 -20.36 1.06 -18.43
CA SER A 156 -19.76 -0.27 -18.24
C SER A 156 -19.80 -0.77 -16.79
N SER A 157 -20.99 -1.12 -16.29
CA SER A 157 -21.19 -1.68 -14.94
C SER A 157 -20.38 -2.94 -14.62
N ASN A 158 -19.88 -3.63 -15.65
CA ASN A 158 -19.25 -4.94 -15.54
C ASN A 158 -17.71 -4.88 -15.59
N SER A 159 -17.14 -3.80 -16.13
CA SER A 159 -15.68 -3.67 -16.25
C SER A 159 -15.02 -3.21 -14.93
N LEU A 160 -13.71 -3.46 -14.80
CA LEU A 160 -12.93 -2.93 -13.71
C LEU A 160 -12.66 -1.44 -14.01
N PRO A 161 -13.13 -0.50 -13.16
CA PRO A 161 -13.19 0.89 -13.56
C PRO A 161 -11.78 1.48 -13.73
N THR A 162 -11.65 2.30 -14.76
CA THR A 162 -10.43 3.04 -15.13
C THR A 162 -9.97 3.85 -13.93
N VAL A 163 -8.69 3.72 -13.56
CA VAL A 163 -8.12 4.52 -12.47
C VAL A 163 -7.64 5.83 -13.05
N THR A 164 -8.18 6.92 -12.52
CA THR A 164 -7.78 8.28 -12.89
C THR A 164 -6.62 8.75 -12.02
N SER A 165 -6.67 8.45 -10.72
CA SER A 165 -5.57 8.75 -9.80
C SER A 165 -5.52 7.80 -8.61
N VAL A 166 -4.33 7.69 -8.01
CA VAL A 166 -4.11 7.00 -6.74
C VAL A 166 -3.29 7.91 -5.86
N ALA A 167 -3.65 8.00 -4.58
CA ALA A 167 -2.92 8.82 -3.62
C ALA A 167 -2.77 8.12 -2.28
N ILE A 168 -1.71 8.45 -1.56
CA ILE A 168 -1.49 8.01 -0.18
C ILE A 168 -1.81 9.16 0.76
N VAL A 169 -2.55 8.86 1.83
CA VAL A 169 -2.85 9.79 2.91
C VAL A 169 -2.15 9.30 4.17
N LEU A 170 -1.37 10.16 4.81
CA LEU A 170 -0.81 9.94 6.13
C LEU A 170 -0.85 11.24 6.94
N GLU A 171 -1.80 11.31 7.86
CA GLU A 171 -2.30 12.53 8.51
C GLU A 171 -2.64 13.60 7.48
N GLU A 172 -1.82 14.63 7.36
CA GLU A 172 -1.97 15.71 6.38
C GLU A 172 -1.02 15.53 5.18
N VAL A 173 -0.29 14.43 5.10
CA VAL A 173 0.64 14.14 3.99
C VAL A 173 -0.19 13.49 2.90
N PHE A 174 -0.15 14.10 1.72
CA PHE A 174 -0.83 13.61 0.54
C PHE A 174 0.20 13.48 -0.58
N GLU A 175 0.31 12.29 -1.18
CA GLU A 175 1.21 12.04 -2.30
C GLU A 175 0.46 11.29 -3.40
N ASP A 176 0.36 11.92 -4.58
CA ASP A 176 -0.15 11.28 -5.79
C ASP A 176 0.89 10.28 -6.33
N VAL A 177 0.41 9.09 -6.67
CA VAL A 177 1.24 7.97 -7.11
C VAL A 177 0.65 7.31 -8.34
N CYS A 178 1.51 6.62 -9.10
CA CYS A 178 1.13 6.10 -10.42
C CYS A 178 0.09 4.99 -10.36
N ASP A 179 0.14 4.12 -9.35
CA ASP A 179 -0.73 2.95 -9.27
C ASP A 179 -0.92 2.42 -7.84
N LEU A 180 -1.86 1.49 -7.70
CA LEU A 180 -2.21 0.87 -6.42
C LEU A 180 -1.04 0.06 -5.80
N PRO A 181 -0.29 -0.78 -6.55
CA PRO A 181 0.92 -1.43 -6.02
C PRO A 181 1.93 -0.46 -5.42
N THR A 182 2.23 0.63 -6.13
CA THR A 182 3.13 1.69 -5.67
C THR A 182 2.59 2.35 -4.41
N ALA A 183 1.29 2.62 -4.35
CA ALA A 183 0.64 3.18 -3.17
C ALA A 183 0.81 2.29 -1.92
N PHE A 184 0.61 0.97 -2.07
CA PHE A 184 0.82 0.02 -0.97
C PHE A 184 2.30 -0.05 -0.54
N ALA A 185 3.22 -0.08 -1.51
CA ALA A 185 4.66 -0.14 -1.22
C ALA A 185 5.12 1.12 -0.46
N LEU A 186 4.74 2.30 -0.93
CA LEU A 186 5.11 3.57 -0.31
C LEU A 186 4.41 3.80 1.03
N LEU A 187 3.15 3.40 1.19
CA LEU A 187 2.48 3.45 2.50
C LEU A 187 3.18 2.53 3.50
N PHE A 188 3.52 1.29 3.11
CA PHE A 188 4.29 0.38 3.95
C PHE A 188 5.66 0.97 4.33
N CYS A 189 6.34 1.57 3.36
CA CYS A 189 7.62 2.24 3.54
C CYS A 189 7.54 3.42 4.53
N LEU A 190 6.51 4.26 4.41
CA LEU A 190 6.20 5.37 5.31
C LEU A 190 6.00 4.90 6.75
N LEU A 191 5.22 3.84 6.96
CA LEU A 191 4.99 3.27 8.29
C LEU A 191 6.32 2.84 8.94
N TYR A 192 7.22 2.22 8.17
CA TYR A 192 8.56 1.86 8.65
C TYR A 192 9.44 3.08 8.93
N ALA A 193 9.52 4.01 7.98
CA ALA A 193 10.37 5.19 8.07
C ALA A 193 10.01 6.05 9.28
N LEU A 194 8.71 6.19 9.56
CA LEU A 194 8.16 6.99 10.65
C LEU A 194 7.89 6.19 11.93
N ASN A 195 8.24 4.89 11.97
CA ASN A 195 8.04 4.02 13.13
C ASN A 195 6.57 3.96 13.61
N ILE A 196 5.64 3.90 12.66
CA ILE A 196 4.20 3.85 12.91
C ILE A 196 3.73 2.39 12.85
N ASP A 197 2.98 1.98 13.86
CA ASP A 197 2.32 0.67 13.89
C ASP A 197 1.39 0.46 12.70
N PHE A 198 1.27 -0.79 12.24
CA PHE A 198 0.32 -1.11 11.18
C PHE A 198 -1.12 -0.78 11.59
N PRO A 199 -1.89 -0.11 10.72
CA PRO A 199 -3.29 0.16 10.97
C PRO A 199 -4.08 -1.10 11.32
N LYS A 200 -4.87 -1.04 12.39
CA LYS A 200 -5.56 -2.22 12.97
C LYS A 200 -6.53 -2.87 11.98
N GLU A 201 -7.11 -2.07 11.10
CA GLU A 201 -8.08 -2.47 10.09
C GLU A 201 -7.46 -3.34 8.98
N LEU A 202 -6.15 -3.21 8.74
CA LEU A 202 -5.38 -3.95 7.74
C LEU A 202 -4.12 -4.62 8.32
N LYS A 203 -4.13 -4.92 9.62
CA LYS A 203 -2.99 -5.49 10.34
C LYS A 203 -2.42 -6.73 9.64
N TYR A 204 -3.27 -7.67 9.24
CA TYR A 204 -2.86 -8.90 8.58
C TYR A 204 -2.42 -8.65 7.15
N THR A 205 -3.04 -7.70 6.43
CA THR A 205 -2.59 -7.31 5.09
C THR A 205 -1.17 -6.76 5.14
N PHE A 206 -0.87 -5.85 6.07
CA PHE A 206 0.50 -5.34 6.25
C PHE A 206 1.47 -6.41 6.78
N ASP A 207 1.01 -7.34 7.63
CA ASP A 207 1.80 -8.51 8.04
C ASP A 207 2.15 -9.41 6.83
N VAL A 208 1.23 -9.59 5.86
CA VAL A 208 1.52 -10.28 4.58
C VAL A 208 2.52 -9.50 3.75
N ILE A 209 2.35 -8.18 3.60
CA ILE A 209 3.30 -7.34 2.86
C ILE A 209 4.70 -7.50 3.46
N GLN A 210 4.81 -7.35 4.78
CA GLN A 210 6.08 -7.48 5.49
C GLN A 210 6.72 -8.87 5.28
N GLN A 211 5.97 -9.94 5.50
CA GLN A 211 6.54 -11.29 5.71
C GLN A 211 6.56 -12.18 4.46
N VAL A 212 5.75 -11.82 3.47
CA VAL A 212 5.62 -12.55 2.21
C VAL A 212 6.15 -11.71 1.06
N LEU A 213 5.77 -10.44 0.97
CA LEU A 213 6.21 -9.61 -0.15
C LEU A 213 7.63 -9.06 0.06
N MET A 214 7.95 -8.65 1.29
CA MET A 214 9.23 -8.02 1.62
C MET A 214 10.23 -8.96 2.30
N ASP A 215 9.79 -10.14 2.74
CA ASP A 215 10.57 -11.11 3.54
C ASP A 215 11.30 -10.46 4.73
N LEU A 216 10.61 -9.53 5.39
CA LEU A 216 11.10 -8.79 6.55
C LEU A 216 10.51 -9.33 7.85
N GLY A 217 11.31 -9.34 8.91
CA GLY A 217 10.92 -9.78 10.24
C GLY A 217 10.97 -11.31 10.41
N SER A 218 10.87 -11.75 11.67
CA SER A 218 11.05 -13.17 12.04
C SER A 218 9.77 -13.85 12.52
N GLN A 219 8.72 -13.08 12.81
CA GLN A 219 7.45 -13.59 13.33
C GLN A 219 6.31 -13.01 12.52
N CYS A 220 5.40 -13.87 12.05
CA CYS A 220 4.14 -13.45 11.47
C CYS A 220 2.99 -14.20 12.13
N SER A 221 1.79 -13.62 12.06
CA SER A 221 0.62 -14.21 12.70
C SER A 221 0.30 -15.61 12.12
N ALA A 222 -0.35 -16.47 12.92
CA ALA A 222 -0.76 -17.81 12.46
C ALA A 222 -1.62 -17.75 11.16
N ARG A 223 -2.37 -16.67 10.99
CA ARG A 223 -3.15 -16.39 9.77
C ARG A 223 -2.24 -16.17 8.55
N VAL A 224 -1.19 -15.35 8.71
CA VAL A 224 -0.21 -15.07 7.64
C VAL A 224 0.66 -16.30 7.36
N GLN A 225 1.06 -17.06 8.39
CA GLN A 225 1.75 -18.34 8.19
C GLN A 225 0.92 -19.31 7.33
N SER A 226 -0.38 -19.46 7.64
CA SER A 226 -1.27 -20.31 6.85
C SER A 226 -1.38 -19.85 5.39
N LEU A 227 -1.38 -18.54 5.14
CA LEU A 227 -1.35 -18.00 3.77
C LEU A 227 -0.01 -18.28 3.10
N LYS A 228 1.13 -18.01 3.77
CA LYS A 228 2.48 -18.24 3.25
C LYS A 228 2.66 -19.68 2.78
N THR A 229 2.20 -20.66 3.57
CA THR A 229 2.22 -22.08 3.16
C THR A 229 1.40 -22.33 1.89
N LYS A 230 0.19 -21.77 1.79
CA LYS A 230 -0.69 -21.94 0.61
C LYS A 230 -0.16 -21.24 -0.65
N LEU A 231 0.68 -20.22 -0.50
CA LEU A 231 1.33 -19.54 -1.61
C LEU A 231 2.49 -20.35 -2.22
N LEU A 232 2.97 -21.37 -1.51
CA LEU A 232 4.05 -22.26 -1.94
C LEU A 232 3.55 -23.57 -2.56
N LEU A 233 2.24 -23.83 -2.53
CA LEU A 233 1.57 -25.02 -3.07
C LEU A 233 0.96 -24.73 -4.45
#